data_AF-A0A954T5S5-F1
#
_entry.id   AF-A0A954T5S5-F1
#
_cell.length_a   1.000
_cell.length_b   1.000
_cell.length_c   1.000
_cell.angle_alpha   90.00
_cell.angle_beta   90.00
_cell.angle_gamma   90.00
#
_symmetry.space_group_name_H-M   'P 1'
#
loop_
_entity.id
_entity.type
_entity.pdbx_description
1 polymer ?
#
loop_
_entity_poly.entity_id
_entity_poly.type
_entity_poly.pdbx_seq_one_letter_code
_entity_poly.pdbx_strand_id
1 'polypeptide(L)'
;TTLRDANRILVFDQGKLIEQGSHAELMEQDGHYARLVQIQMQLSSDSPTDHVAPRLTATNNNGTICSEEDSTSEQQVVSDEPNWFDPRSTKFSTDGFNGLSVQGGDGPVYRGVFAVRLFPATEPDGFISLRTWDLDGHDQEIGIIRHLRELTETDQALIRDALDRRYLLRSIVGFDEIRLEYGHLMIDLRTLDGPRSIILRWDRSQVHDFGNHGKILIDVNDDRYVLSDINRLRTRERELFQRHIYW
;
A
#
# COMPACT_ATOMS: atom_id res chain seq x y z
N THR A 1 -18.48 14.95 3.62
CA THR A 1 -17.88 15.72 2.48
C THR A 1 -18.73 15.43 1.27
N THR A 2 -18.99 16.43 0.44
CA THR A 2 -20.03 16.44 -0.61
C THR A 2 -20.07 15.22 -1.54
N LEU A 3 -18.94 14.53 -1.73
CA LEU A 3 -18.82 13.32 -2.54
C LEU A 3 -19.20 12.02 -1.77
N ARG A 4 -18.92 11.94 -0.47
CA ARG A 4 -19.30 10.81 0.40
C ARG A 4 -20.81 10.79 0.67
N ASP A 5 -21.41 11.98 0.74
CA ASP A 5 -22.84 12.17 1.03
C ASP A 5 -23.72 12.08 -0.23
N ALA A 6 -23.12 11.83 -1.40
CA ALA A 6 -23.85 11.74 -2.66
C ALA A 6 -24.68 10.45 -2.73
N ASN A 7 -25.97 10.58 -3.02
CA ASN A 7 -26.86 9.43 -3.20
C ASN A 7 -26.49 8.56 -4.41
N ARG A 8 -25.77 9.12 -5.37
CA ARG A 8 -25.30 8.42 -6.56
C ARG A 8 -24.10 9.14 -7.15
N ILE A 9 -23.10 8.36 -7.52
CA ILE A 9 -21.86 8.75 -8.16
C ILE A 9 -21.80 8.01 -9.50
N LEU A 10 -21.33 8.71 -10.53
CA LEU A 10 -21.12 8.18 -11.88
C LEU A 10 -19.65 8.33 -12.22
N VAL A 11 -18.96 7.24 -12.51
CA VAL A 11 -17.55 7.25 -12.88
C VAL A 11 -17.42 7.04 -14.38
N PHE A 12 -16.73 7.97 -15.02
CA PHE A 12 -16.47 7.94 -16.44
C PHE A 12 -14.98 7.73 -16.70
N ASP A 13 -14.66 6.87 -17.67
CA ASP A 13 -13.33 6.73 -18.24
C ASP A 13 -13.42 6.81 -19.77
N GLN A 14 -12.55 7.62 -20.39
CA GLN A 14 -12.55 7.91 -21.83
C GLN A 14 -13.94 8.24 -22.39
N GLY A 15 -14.74 9.00 -21.64
CA GLY A 15 -16.10 9.42 -22.03
C GLY A 15 -17.17 8.31 -21.95
N LYS A 16 -16.85 7.14 -21.40
CA LYS A 16 -17.80 6.04 -21.17
C LYS A 16 -18.10 5.91 -19.69
N LEU A 17 -19.36 5.68 -19.34
CA LEU A 17 -19.76 5.34 -17.99
C LEU A 17 -19.25 3.93 -17.67
N ILE A 18 -18.33 3.82 -16.72
CA ILE A 18 -17.73 2.55 -16.31
C ILE A 18 -18.30 2.04 -15.00
N GLU A 19 -18.68 2.92 -14.07
CA GLU A 19 -19.21 2.54 -12.75
C GLU A 19 -20.31 3.51 -12.29
N GLN A 20 -21.25 3.01 -11.50
CA GLN A 20 -22.28 3.82 -10.86
C GLN A 20 -22.77 3.20 -9.55
N GLY A 21 -23.04 4.04 -8.57
CA GLY A 21 -23.54 3.61 -7.27
C GLY A 21 -23.41 4.71 -6.23
N SER A 22 -23.86 4.45 -5.00
CA SER A 22 -23.51 5.26 -3.84
C SER A 22 -22.03 5.12 -3.48
N HIS A 23 -21.54 5.98 -2.59
CA HIS A 23 -20.16 5.91 -2.12
C HIS A 23 -19.83 4.52 -1.56
N ALA A 24 -20.68 3.98 -0.69
CA ALA A 24 -20.47 2.66 -0.08
C ALA A 24 -20.44 1.54 -1.14
N GLU A 25 -21.39 1.53 -2.06
CA GLU A 25 -21.47 0.50 -3.12
C GLU A 25 -20.25 0.54 -4.05
N LEU A 26 -19.79 1.72 -4.42
CA LEU A 26 -18.62 1.86 -5.29
C LEU A 26 -17.30 1.55 -4.58
N MET A 27 -17.22 1.82 -3.26
CA MET A 27 -16.09 1.39 -2.45
C MET A 27 -16.05 -0.14 -2.28
N GLU A 28 -17.20 -0.80 -2.21
CA GLU A 28 -17.30 -2.26 -2.12
C GLU A 28 -16.96 -2.97 -3.45
N GLN A 29 -17.30 -2.34 -4.57
CA GLN A 29 -16.99 -2.83 -5.93
C GLN A 29 -15.49 -2.81 -6.27
N ASP A 30 -14.68 -2.08 -5.49
CA ASP A 30 -13.22 -2.00 -5.64
C ASP A 30 -12.77 -1.62 -7.07
N GLY A 31 -13.58 -0.75 -7.67
CA GLY A 31 -13.40 -0.27 -9.03
C GLY A 31 -12.55 1.00 -9.13
N HIS A 32 -12.60 1.65 -10.28
CA HIS A 32 -11.98 2.94 -10.54
C HIS A 32 -12.35 4.01 -9.51
N TYR A 33 -13.60 4.04 -9.04
CA TYR A 33 -13.98 4.97 -7.98
C TYR A 33 -13.21 4.73 -6.68
N ALA A 34 -13.22 3.49 -6.18
CA ALA A 34 -12.60 3.11 -4.91
C ALA A 34 -11.12 3.45 -4.91
N ARG A 35 -10.45 3.18 -6.04
CA ARG A 35 -9.07 3.56 -6.28
C ARG A 35 -8.83 5.06 -6.20
N LEU A 36 -9.64 5.88 -6.88
CA LEU A 36 -9.50 7.35 -6.83
C LEU A 36 -9.65 7.87 -5.39
N VAL A 37 -10.55 7.28 -4.62
CA VAL A 37 -10.76 7.63 -3.21
C VAL A 37 -9.58 7.21 -2.34
N GLN A 38 -9.04 6.00 -2.49
CA GLN A 38 -7.85 5.53 -1.77
C GLN A 38 -6.63 6.42 -2.07
N ILE A 39 -6.44 6.74 -3.34
CA ILE A 39 -5.44 7.70 -3.81
C ILE A 39 -5.63 9.05 -3.13
N GLN A 40 -6.87 9.56 -3.08
CA GLN A 40 -7.17 10.84 -2.44
C GLN A 40 -6.92 10.83 -0.93
N MET A 41 -7.10 9.71 -0.24
CA MET A 41 -6.81 9.58 1.19
C MET A 41 -5.29 9.65 1.45
N GLN A 42 -4.47 9.01 0.61
CA GLN A 42 -3.00 9.06 0.68
C GLN A 42 -2.41 10.46 0.36
N LEU A 43 -3.17 11.35 -0.30
CA LEU A 43 -2.78 12.74 -0.55
C LEU A 43 -2.79 13.61 0.73
N SER A 44 -3.39 13.14 1.82
CA SER A 44 -3.51 13.88 3.10
C SER A 44 -2.33 13.64 4.04
N SER A 45 -1.65 12.50 3.91
CA SER A 45 -0.46 12.15 4.69
C SER A 45 0.83 12.69 4.04
N ASP A 46 1.50 13.59 4.75
CA ASP A 46 2.94 13.75 4.65
C ASP A 46 3.59 12.45 5.15
N SER A 47 4.30 11.74 4.27
CA SER A 47 5.01 10.51 4.64
C SER A 47 6.16 10.82 5.61
N PRO A 48 6.20 10.28 6.85
CA PRO A 48 7.45 10.18 7.58
C PRO A 48 8.17 8.93 7.09
N THR A 49 9.22 9.13 6.30
CA THR A 49 10.25 8.11 6.12
C THR A 49 10.98 7.91 7.45
N ASP A 50 11.11 6.65 7.85
CA ASP A 50 12.04 6.15 8.86
C ASP A 50 11.90 6.75 10.28
N HIS A 51 10.88 6.30 11.00
CA HIS A 51 10.93 6.27 12.47
C HIS A 51 11.12 4.84 12.94
N VAL A 52 12.39 4.49 13.11
CA VAL A 52 12.82 3.51 14.12
C VAL A 52 11.98 3.71 15.38
N ALA A 53 11.26 2.66 15.75
CA ALA A 53 10.53 2.42 16.99
C ALA A 53 10.52 3.56 18.02
N PRO A 54 9.35 4.07 18.46
CA PRO A 54 9.34 4.90 19.65
C PRO A 54 9.79 4.03 20.84
N ARG A 55 10.88 4.49 21.47
CA ARG A 55 11.34 4.03 22.78
C ARG A 55 10.16 3.94 23.73
N LEU A 56 9.94 2.72 24.24
CA LEU A 56 9.21 2.47 25.47
C LEU A 56 9.75 3.41 26.56
N THR A 57 8.92 4.31 27.07
CA THR A 57 9.15 4.95 28.36
C THR A 57 8.35 4.18 29.40
N ALA A 58 9.06 3.43 30.24
CA ALA A 58 8.50 2.77 31.40
C ALA A 58 8.35 3.78 32.54
N THR A 59 7.24 3.76 33.29
CA THR A 59 7.26 4.09 34.73
C THR A 59 6.12 3.38 35.46
N ASN A 60 6.45 2.70 36.56
CA ASN A 60 5.51 2.05 37.49
C ASN A 60 5.43 2.80 38.84
N ASN A 61 4.24 2.71 39.43
CA ASN A 61 3.85 2.62 40.85
C ASN A 61 4.58 3.50 41.89
N ASN A 62 3.98 4.64 42.26
CA ASN A 62 3.77 5.09 43.67
C ASN A 62 3.00 6.42 43.80
N GLY A 63 1.67 6.36 43.63
CA GLY A 63 0.66 7.13 44.40
C GLY A 63 0.67 8.66 44.41
N THR A 64 -0.27 9.28 43.68
CA THR A 64 -1.27 10.29 44.18
C THR A 64 -2.18 10.73 43.01
N ILE A 65 -3.48 10.85 43.28
CA ILE A 65 -4.61 11.14 42.38
C ILE A 65 -4.97 12.64 42.43
N CYS A 66 -5.46 13.24 41.32
CA CYS A 66 -6.49 14.30 41.24
C CYS A 66 -7.03 14.39 39.78
N SER A 67 -8.18 13.75 39.48
CA SER A 67 -9.51 14.34 39.15
C SER A 67 -9.56 15.20 37.88
N GLU A 68 -10.12 14.68 36.77
CA GLU A 68 -11.51 14.92 36.24
C GLU A 68 -11.70 16.38 35.78
N GLU A 69 -12.05 16.71 34.51
CA GLU A 69 -13.27 16.32 33.81
C GLU A 69 -13.18 16.51 32.26
N ASP A 70 -13.90 15.63 31.57
CA ASP A 70 -14.67 15.79 30.31
C ASP A 70 -14.02 16.23 28.99
N SER A 71 -13.89 15.28 28.06
CA SER A 71 -14.70 15.30 26.83
C SER A 71 -14.59 13.96 26.09
N THR A 72 -15.74 13.33 25.90
CA THR A 72 -16.03 12.12 25.14
C THR A 72 -15.44 12.16 23.72
N SER A 73 -14.47 11.30 23.48
CA SER A 73 -14.18 10.74 22.15
C SER A 73 -13.94 9.25 22.34
N GLU A 74 -14.68 8.42 21.60
CA GLU A 74 -14.52 6.97 21.57
C GLU A 74 -13.13 6.66 20.99
N GLN A 75 -12.11 6.72 21.84
CA GLN A 75 -10.78 6.25 21.54
C GLN A 75 -10.85 4.72 21.50
N GLN A 76 -10.80 4.18 20.28
CA GLN A 76 -10.61 2.77 20.03
C GLN A 76 -9.37 2.32 20.81
N VAL A 77 -9.59 1.52 21.85
CA VAL A 77 -8.56 1.00 22.74
C VAL A 77 -7.56 0.22 21.91
N VAL A 78 -6.38 0.80 21.66
CA VAL A 78 -5.25 0.08 21.09
C VAL A 78 -4.79 -0.90 22.16
N SER A 79 -5.07 -2.18 21.99
CA SER A 79 -4.57 -3.21 22.90
C SER A 79 -3.05 -3.32 22.76
N ASP A 80 -2.33 -3.33 23.88
CA ASP A 80 -0.87 -3.53 23.92
C ASP A 80 -0.43 -4.92 23.41
N GLU A 81 -1.37 -5.83 23.19
CA GLU A 81 -1.10 -7.13 22.58
C GLU A 81 -1.18 -7.06 21.05
N PRO A 82 -0.19 -7.62 20.33
CA PRO A 82 -0.24 -7.70 18.88
C PRO A 82 -1.48 -8.49 18.44
N ASN A 83 -2.21 -7.94 17.48
CA ASN A 83 -3.37 -8.62 16.92
C ASN A 83 -2.90 -9.80 16.06
N TRP A 84 -3.01 -11.02 16.58
CA TRP A 84 -2.61 -12.23 15.84
C TRP A 84 -3.74 -12.68 14.92
N PHE A 85 -3.47 -12.79 13.62
CA PHE A 85 -4.42 -13.42 12.70
C PHE A 85 -4.50 -14.92 12.99
N ASP A 86 -5.74 -15.44 13.08
CA ASP A 86 -6.00 -16.87 13.19
C ASP A 86 -5.94 -17.51 11.79
N PRO A 87 -4.98 -18.42 11.53
CA PRO A 87 -4.82 -19.09 10.24
C PRO A 87 -6.06 -19.81 9.70
N ARG A 88 -6.99 -20.21 10.58
CA ARG A 88 -8.17 -21.01 10.20
C ARG A 88 -9.34 -20.16 9.74
N SER A 89 -9.43 -18.94 10.25
CA SER A 89 -10.54 -18.02 10.00
C SER A 89 -10.14 -16.85 9.11
N THR A 90 -8.84 -16.61 8.95
CA THR A 90 -8.34 -15.54 8.07
C THR A 90 -8.33 -15.98 6.61
N LYS A 91 -8.87 -15.13 5.74
CA LYS A 91 -8.90 -15.34 4.29
C LYS A 91 -8.12 -14.26 3.58
N PHE A 92 -7.41 -14.65 2.53
CA PHE A 92 -6.62 -13.76 1.70
C PHE A 92 -7.11 -13.82 0.25
N SER A 93 -7.03 -12.69 -0.45
CA SER A 93 -7.33 -12.60 -1.87
C SER A 93 -6.51 -11.51 -2.53
N THR A 94 -6.41 -11.55 -3.86
CA THR A 94 -5.83 -10.46 -4.64
C THR A 94 -6.91 -9.79 -5.47
N ASP A 95 -6.76 -8.49 -5.69
CA ASP A 95 -7.52 -7.78 -6.72
C ASP A 95 -6.89 -7.98 -8.13
N GLY A 96 -7.52 -7.41 -9.15
CA GLY A 96 -7.05 -7.47 -10.54
C GLY A 96 -5.75 -6.69 -10.83
N PHE A 97 -5.18 -6.04 -9.81
CA PHE A 97 -3.97 -5.22 -9.87
C PHE A 97 -2.92 -5.67 -8.84
N ASN A 98 -3.03 -6.92 -8.36
CA ASN A 98 -2.11 -7.53 -7.39
C ASN A 98 -2.13 -6.89 -5.98
N GLY A 99 -3.13 -6.08 -5.64
CA GLY A 99 -3.36 -5.62 -4.27
C GLY A 99 -3.86 -6.76 -3.39
N LEU A 100 -3.28 -6.91 -2.19
CA LEU A 100 -3.67 -7.94 -1.23
C LEU A 100 -4.87 -7.45 -0.40
N SER A 101 -5.84 -8.32 -0.19
CA SER A 101 -6.94 -8.11 0.75
C SER A 101 -6.94 -9.22 1.81
N VAL A 102 -7.36 -8.87 3.02
CA VAL A 102 -7.45 -9.80 4.16
C VAL A 102 -8.76 -9.63 4.91
N GLN A 103 -9.35 -10.74 5.32
CA GLN A 103 -10.51 -10.77 6.21
C GLN A 103 -10.27 -11.77 7.34
N GLY A 104 -10.23 -11.30 8.58
CA GLY A 104 -10.12 -12.16 9.76
C GLY A 104 -11.49 -12.62 10.26
N GLY A 105 -11.85 -13.89 10.07
CA GLY A 105 -13.14 -14.44 10.51
C GLY A 105 -14.33 -13.67 9.94
N ASP A 106 -15.28 -13.31 10.80
CA ASP A 106 -16.44 -12.46 10.44
C ASP A 106 -16.14 -10.95 10.55
N GLY A 107 -14.86 -10.58 10.67
CA GLY A 107 -14.41 -9.20 10.76
C GLY A 107 -14.50 -8.45 9.42
N PRO A 108 -14.13 -7.15 9.45
CA PRO A 108 -14.09 -6.33 8.25
C PRO A 108 -13.05 -6.85 7.26
N VAL A 109 -13.32 -6.62 5.96
CA VAL A 109 -12.37 -6.88 4.89
C VAL A 109 -11.46 -5.66 4.76
N TYR A 110 -10.17 -5.84 4.97
CA TYR A 110 -9.16 -4.83 4.70
C TYR A 110 -8.63 -5.02 3.28
N ARG A 111 -8.63 -3.94 2.49
CA ARG A 111 -8.12 -3.88 1.12
C ARG A 111 -6.85 -3.01 1.09
N GLY A 112 -6.06 -3.14 0.02
CA GLY A 112 -4.80 -2.41 -0.12
C GLY A 112 -3.79 -2.77 0.96
N VAL A 113 -3.83 -4.01 1.43
CA VAL A 113 -2.96 -4.50 2.49
C VAL A 113 -1.58 -4.80 1.91
N PHE A 114 -0.55 -4.50 2.68
CA PHE A 114 0.82 -4.88 2.37
C PHE A 114 1.43 -5.67 3.52
N ALA A 115 2.39 -6.54 3.17
CA ALA A 115 3.04 -7.45 4.10
C ALA A 115 4.48 -7.00 4.38
N VAL A 116 4.88 -7.04 5.64
CA VAL A 116 6.21 -6.64 6.12
C VAL A 116 6.80 -7.74 7.00
N ARG A 117 8.02 -8.21 6.69
CA ARG A 117 8.81 -9.10 7.55
C ARG A 117 9.33 -8.30 8.75
N LEU A 118 8.92 -8.68 9.97
CA LEU A 118 9.46 -8.08 11.19
C LEU A 118 10.91 -8.54 11.47
N PHE A 119 11.27 -9.75 11.02
CA PHE A 119 12.62 -10.31 11.18
C PHE A 119 13.16 -10.89 9.86
N PRO A 120 13.49 -10.05 8.86
CA PRO A 120 13.77 -10.50 7.49
C PRO A 120 14.93 -11.50 7.34
N ALA A 121 15.94 -11.39 8.19
CA ALA A 121 17.14 -12.22 8.10
C ALA A 121 17.05 -13.54 8.88
N THR A 122 16.32 -13.55 10.00
CA THR A 122 16.27 -14.70 10.92
C THR A 122 14.99 -15.51 10.80
N GLU A 123 13.85 -14.88 10.51
CA GLU A 123 12.53 -15.52 10.38
C GLU A 123 11.81 -14.99 9.11
N PRO A 124 12.30 -15.32 7.90
CA PRO A 124 11.76 -14.75 6.66
C PRO A 124 10.31 -15.16 6.33
N ASP A 125 9.86 -16.28 6.90
CA ASP A 125 8.51 -16.85 6.78
C ASP A 125 7.72 -16.75 8.11
N GLY A 126 8.23 -16.00 9.07
CA GLY A 126 7.65 -15.80 10.40
C GLY A 126 7.44 -14.33 10.72
N PHE A 127 6.50 -14.05 11.64
CA PHE A 127 6.21 -12.71 12.13
C PHE A 127 6.01 -11.69 11.00
N ILE A 128 5.04 -11.98 10.12
CA ILE A 128 4.70 -11.11 9.00
C ILE A 128 3.62 -10.15 9.46
N SER A 129 3.95 -8.87 9.54
CA SER A 129 3.02 -7.78 9.83
C SER A 129 2.21 -7.44 8.57
N LEU A 130 0.89 -7.43 8.69
CA LEU A 130 -0.04 -6.98 7.67
C LEU A 130 -0.52 -5.58 8.03
N ARG A 131 -0.33 -4.66 7.09
CA ARG A 131 -0.53 -3.24 7.32
C ARG A 131 -1.37 -2.64 6.20
N THR A 132 -2.07 -1.57 6.53
CA THR A 132 -2.83 -0.75 5.59
C THR A 132 -2.58 0.73 5.89
N TRP A 133 -3.10 1.59 5.04
CA TRP A 133 -3.14 3.02 5.28
C TRP A 133 -4.48 3.38 5.90
N ASP A 134 -4.46 4.13 7.00
CA ASP A 134 -5.69 4.69 7.55
C ASP A 134 -6.21 5.86 6.70
N LEU A 135 -7.35 6.43 7.10
CA LEU A 135 -7.99 7.54 6.38
C LEU A 135 -7.14 8.83 6.35
N ASP A 136 -6.20 8.95 7.29
CA ASP A 136 -5.27 10.06 7.42
C ASP A 136 -3.92 9.75 6.73
N GLY A 137 -3.77 8.53 6.19
CA GLY A 137 -2.62 8.03 5.45
C GLY A 137 -1.44 7.59 6.33
N HIS A 138 -1.70 7.25 7.60
CA HIS A 138 -0.70 6.62 8.46
C HIS A 138 -0.70 5.11 8.30
N ASP A 139 0.46 4.49 8.57
CA ASP A 139 0.68 3.05 8.42
C ASP A 139 0.08 2.26 9.61
N GLN A 140 -1.18 1.83 9.46
CA GLN A 140 -1.85 1.04 10.48
C GLN A 140 -1.52 -0.44 10.35
N GLU A 141 -0.95 -1.05 11.40
CA GLU A 141 -0.88 -2.51 11.50
C GLU A 141 -2.28 -3.08 11.80
N ILE A 142 -2.73 -4.00 10.94
CA ILE A 142 -4.00 -4.70 11.11
C ILE A 142 -3.78 -5.94 11.99
N GLY A 143 -2.65 -6.62 11.80
CA GLY A 143 -2.27 -7.77 12.61
C GLY A 143 -1.06 -8.52 12.05
N ILE A 144 -0.67 -9.57 12.76
CA ILE A 144 0.56 -10.32 12.50
C ILE A 144 0.22 -11.79 12.23
N ILE A 145 0.84 -12.34 11.18
CA ILE A 145 0.90 -13.79 10.94
C ILE A 145 2.13 -14.34 11.66
N ARG A 146 1.94 -15.28 12.59
CA ARG A 146 3.05 -15.93 13.31
C ARG A 146 3.99 -16.67 12.37
N HIS A 147 3.42 -17.49 11.49
CA HIS A 147 4.17 -18.26 10.51
C HIS A 147 3.34 -18.55 9.28
N LEU A 148 3.93 -18.37 8.08
CA LEU A 148 3.24 -18.63 6.82
C LEU A 148 2.80 -20.09 6.70
N ARG A 149 3.58 -21.06 7.20
CA ARG A 149 3.25 -22.49 7.19
C ARG A 149 1.94 -22.86 7.89
N GLU A 150 1.38 -21.96 8.71
CA GLU A 150 0.10 -22.17 9.38
C GLU A 150 -1.10 -21.88 8.45
N LEU A 151 -0.87 -21.10 7.38
CA LEU A 151 -1.85 -20.77 6.35
C LEU A 151 -1.94 -21.86 5.27
N THR A 152 -3.00 -21.83 4.46
CA THR A 152 -3.11 -22.71 3.29
C THR A 152 -2.01 -22.42 2.26
N GLU A 153 -1.63 -23.39 1.41
CA GLU A 153 -0.60 -23.18 0.39
C GLU A 153 -0.95 -22.04 -0.58
N THR A 154 -2.22 -21.87 -0.90
CA THR A 154 -2.72 -20.76 -1.72
C THR A 154 -2.47 -19.41 -1.04
N ASP A 155 -2.87 -19.27 0.23
CA ASP A 155 -2.68 -18.03 0.98
C ASP A 155 -1.19 -17.73 1.21
N GLN A 156 -0.40 -18.76 1.48
CA GLN A 156 1.06 -18.63 1.56
C GLN A 156 1.63 -18.05 0.27
N ALA A 157 1.17 -18.51 -0.89
CA ALA A 157 1.62 -17.99 -2.18
C ALA A 157 1.23 -16.51 -2.36
N LEU A 158 0.02 -16.12 -1.96
CA LEU A 158 -0.42 -14.72 -2.01
C LEU A 158 0.45 -13.81 -1.14
N ILE A 159 0.74 -14.24 0.09
CA ILE A 159 1.57 -13.46 1.02
C ILE A 159 3.02 -13.43 0.57
N ARG A 160 3.58 -14.55 0.10
CA ARG A 160 4.94 -14.57 -0.46
C ARG A 160 5.04 -13.67 -1.69
N ASP A 161 4.05 -13.67 -2.58
CA ASP A 161 4.04 -12.78 -3.74
C ASP A 161 3.98 -11.30 -3.31
N ALA A 162 3.17 -10.96 -2.29
CA ALA A 162 3.15 -9.61 -1.71
C ALA A 162 4.49 -9.21 -1.06
N LEU A 163 5.10 -10.11 -0.30
CA LEU A 163 6.41 -9.92 0.30
C LEU A 163 7.50 -9.80 -0.76
N ASP A 164 7.49 -10.67 -1.76
CA ASP A 164 8.47 -10.64 -2.83
C ASP A 164 8.33 -9.34 -3.62
N ARG A 165 7.14 -8.83 -3.90
CA ARG A 165 7.01 -7.51 -4.53
C ARG A 165 7.63 -6.37 -3.72
N ARG A 166 7.46 -6.37 -2.40
CA ARG A 166 8.01 -5.33 -1.51
C ARG A 166 9.51 -5.46 -1.28
N TYR A 167 10.02 -6.69 -1.15
CA TYR A 167 11.42 -6.97 -0.82
C TYR A 167 12.29 -7.29 -2.05
N LEU A 168 11.70 -7.49 -3.23
CA LEU A 168 12.42 -7.68 -4.49
C LEU A 168 12.53 -6.36 -5.24
N LEU A 169 13.77 -6.00 -5.55
CA LEU A 169 14.08 -4.97 -6.53
C LEU A 169 13.84 -5.53 -7.94
N ARG A 170 12.70 -5.21 -8.55
CA ARG A 170 12.36 -5.70 -9.90
C ARG A 170 13.04 -4.88 -10.98
N SER A 171 13.82 -5.52 -11.84
CA SER A 171 14.56 -4.80 -12.90
C SER A 171 13.63 -4.37 -14.04
N ILE A 172 13.54 -3.06 -14.28
CA ILE A 172 12.85 -2.45 -15.42
C ILE A 172 13.72 -2.61 -16.67
N VAL A 173 13.13 -3.16 -17.73
CA VAL A 173 13.76 -3.29 -19.05
C VAL A 173 13.22 -2.28 -20.07
N GLY A 174 12.10 -1.63 -19.78
CA GLY A 174 11.62 -0.48 -20.55
C GLY A 174 10.21 -0.04 -20.19
N PHE A 175 9.75 1.02 -20.86
CA PHE A 175 8.44 1.64 -20.64
C PHE A 175 7.58 1.50 -21.90
N ASP A 176 6.30 1.21 -21.72
CA ASP A 176 5.29 1.25 -22.79
C ASP A 176 4.55 2.58 -22.75
N GLU A 177 4.12 3.02 -21.57
CA GLU A 177 3.35 4.26 -21.38
C GLU A 177 3.57 4.90 -20.00
N ILE A 178 3.50 6.24 -19.95
CA ILE A 178 3.47 7.01 -18.71
C ILE A 178 2.43 8.11 -18.88
N ARG A 179 1.42 8.11 -18.02
CA ARG A 179 0.33 9.11 -17.98
C ARG A 179 0.30 9.80 -16.62
N LEU A 180 0.18 11.13 -16.61
CA LEU A 180 -0.04 11.89 -15.37
C LEU A 180 -1.54 12.17 -15.22
N GLU A 181 -2.16 11.56 -14.21
CA GLU A 181 -3.57 11.70 -13.91
C GLU A 181 -3.75 11.98 -12.42
N TYR A 182 -4.47 13.05 -12.07
CA TYR A 182 -4.77 13.42 -10.67
C TYR A 182 -3.55 13.46 -9.75
N GLY A 183 -2.39 13.93 -10.24
CA GLY A 183 -1.15 14.00 -9.45
C GLY A 183 -0.43 12.66 -9.28
N HIS A 184 -0.79 11.63 -10.06
CA HIS A 184 -0.18 10.31 -10.04
C HIS A 184 0.32 9.94 -11.43
N LEU A 185 1.47 9.29 -11.49
CA LEU A 185 1.98 8.67 -12.71
C LEU A 185 1.46 7.24 -12.79
N MET A 186 0.59 6.99 -13.76
CA MET A 186 0.23 5.64 -14.18
C MET A 186 1.27 5.18 -15.20
N ILE A 187 2.00 4.12 -14.87
CA ILE A 187 3.15 3.66 -15.67
C ILE A 187 2.91 2.21 -16.10
N ASP A 188 2.82 2.01 -17.41
CA ASP A 188 2.85 0.69 -18.03
C ASP A 188 4.29 0.39 -18.44
N LEU A 189 4.91 -0.62 -17.81
CA LEU A 189 6.33 -0.93 -17.97
C LEU A 189 6.59 -2.43 -18.14
N ARG A 190 7.78 -2.74 -18.64
CA ARG A 190 8.27 -4.10 -18.83
C ARG A 190 9.37 -4.37 -17.81
N THR A 191 9.25 -5.48 -17.08
CA THR A 191 10.28 -5.99 -16.16
C THR A 191 10.90 -7.28 -16.69
N LEU A 192 12.01 -7.72 -16.10
CA LEU A 192 12.63 -9.01 -16.40
C LEU A 192 11.63 -10.18 -16.28
N ASP A 193 10.72 -10.11 -15.31
CA ASP A 193 9.74 -11.15 -14.99
C ASP A 193 8.38 -10.93 -15.67
N GLY A 194 8.30 -10.00 -16.63
CA GLY A 194 7.07 -9.71 -17.40
C GLY A 194 6.56 -8.26 -17.29
N PRO A 195 5.45 -7.95 -17.99
CA PRO A 195 4.84 -6.61 -17.97
C PRO A 195 4.17 -6.30 -16.64
N ARG A 196 4.15 -5.01 -16.26
CA ARG A 196 3.54 -4.49 -15.02
C ARG A 196 2.92 -3.13 -15.26
N SER A 197 1.82 -2.85 -14.55
CA SER A 197 1.21 -1.53 -14.47
C SER A 197 1.32 -1.05 -13.03
N ILE A 198 1.96 0.10 -12.82
CA ILE A 198 2.24 0.65 -11.50
C ILE A 198 1.74 2.09 -11.38
N ILE A 199 1.53 2.54 -10.15
CA ILE A 199 1.08 3.89 -9.86
C ILE A 199 2.10 4.53 -8.93
N LEU A 200 2.65 5.67 -9.34
CA LEU A 200 3.54 6.48 -8.49
C LEU A 200 2.80 7.76 -8.12
N ARG A 201 2.95 8.22 -6.88
CA ARG A 201 2.67 9.62 -6.56
C ARG A 201 3.64 10.49 -7.38
N TRP A 202 3.15 11.56 -8.00
CA TRP A 202 4.01 12.48 -8.76
C TRP A 202 4.76 13.42 -7.81
N ASP A 203 5.61 12.82 -6.99
CA ASP A 203 6.47 13.48 -6.03
C ASP A 203 7.91 12.98 -6.20
N ARG A 204 8.88 13.76 -5.72
CA ARG A 204 10.31 13.41 -5.81
C ARG A 204 10.73 12.28 -4.85
N SER A 205 9.92 11.98 -3.84
CA SER A 205 10.22 10.93 -2.86
C SER A 205 9.96 9.53 -3.42
N GLN A 206 9.15 9.38 -4.47
CA GLN A 206 8.89 8.07 -5.09
C GLN A 206 9.98 7.60 -6.06
N VAL A 207 10.94 8.45 -6.43
CA VAL A 207 11.98 8.08 -7.39
C VAL A 207 13.36 8.52 -6.91
N HIS A 208 14.23 7.54 -6.71
CA HIS A 208 15.58 7.74 -6.20
C HIS A 208 16.65 7.40 -7.24
N ASP A 209 17.83 8.00 -7.09
CA ASP A 209 19.00 7.63 -7.90
C ASP A 209 19.54 6.26 -7.49
N PHE A 210 20.00 5.49 -8.48
CA PHE A 210 20.69 4.22 -8.28
C PHE A 210 21.92 4.12 -9.17
N GLY A 211 23.09 4.15 -8.55
CA GLY A 211 24.35 4.29 -9.27
C GLY A 211 24.42 5.60 -10.05
N ASN A 212 25.21 5.61 -11.13
CA ASN A 212 25.46 6.85 -11.88
C ASN A 212 24.34 7.21 -12.87
N HIS A 213 23.60 6.21 -13.37
CA HIS A 213 22.63 6.38 -14.45
C HIS A 213 21.32 5.62 -14.23
N GLY A 214 21.17 4.92 -13.10
CA GLY A 214 19.96 4.17 -12.78
C GLY A 214 19.00 4.95 -11.90
N LYS A 215 17.78 4.44 -11.80
CA LYS A 215 16.70 4.96 -10.94
C LYS A 215 16.02 3.82 -10.20
N ILE A 216 15.55 4.08 -8.98
CA ILE A 216 14.61 3.23 -8.24
C ILE A 216 13.28 3.97 -8.22
N LEU A 217 12.22 3.30 -8.64
CA LEU A 217 10.85 3.76 -8.57
C LEU A 217 10.18 2.98 -7.44
N ILE A 218 9.51 3.69 -6.55
CA ILE A 218 8.71 3.15 -5.46
C ILE A 218 7.26 3.49 -5.79
N ASP A 219 6.41 2.48 -5.94
CA ASP A 219 5.00 2.69 -6.25
C ASP A 219 4.17 2.98 -4.98
N VAL A 220 2.87 3.23 -5.13
CA VAL A 220 1.95 3.47 -4.00
C VAL A 220 1.79 2.28 -3.03
N ASN A 221 2.18 1.08 -3.45
CA ASN A 221 2.22 -0.13 -2.62
C ASN A 221 3.61 -0.37 -2.00
N ASP A 222 4.55 0.56 -2.23
CA ASP A 222 5.97 0.50 -1.85
C ASP A 222 6.72 -0.66 -2.53
N ASP A 223 6.24 -1.09 -3.70
CA ASP A 223 6.93 -2.03 -4.56
C ASP A 223 8.09 -1.31 -5.26
N ARG A 224 9.26 -1.95 -5.27
CA ARG A 224 10.50 -1.31 -5.72
C ARG A 224 10.93 -1.81 -7.10
N TYR A 225 11.05 -0.88 -8.02
CA TYR A 225 11.44 -1.15 -9.41
C TYR A 225 12.75 -0.45 -9.74
N VAL A 226 13.72 -1.19 -10.24
CA VAL A 226 15.07 -0.68 -10.55
C VAL A 226 15.23 -0.56 -12.05
N LEU A 227 15.40 0.65 -12.54
CA LEU A 227 15.97 0.91 -13.84
C LEU A 227 17.49 1.01 -13.68
N SER A 228 18.23 -0.03 -14.08
CA SER A 228 19.68 -0.09 -13.79
C SER A 228 20.51 0.99 -14.51
N ASP A 229 20.08 1.39 -15.70
CA ASP A 229 20.72 2.43 -16.50
C ASP A 229 19.72 3.01 -17.51
N ILE A 230 19.38 4.29 -17.36
CA ILE A 230 18.45 5.03 -18.22
C ILE A 230 18.93 5.11 -19.67
N ASN A 231 20.25 5.02 -19.91
CA ASN A 231 20.82 5.09 -21.25
C ASN A 231 20.59 3.81 -22.05
N ARG A 232 20.22 2.69 -21.40
CA ARG A 232 19.85 1.43 -22.06
C ARG A 232 18.43 1.44 -22.63
N LEU A 233 17.60 2.40 -22.23
CA LEU A 233 16.27 2.60 -22.79
C LEU A 233 16.35 3.05 -24.26
N ARG A 234 15.33 2.68 -25.04
CA ARG A 234 15.18 3.23 -26.40
C ARG A 234 14.93 4.74 -26.31
N THR A 235 15.31 5.49 -27.35
CA THR A 235 15.15 6.96 -27.38
C THR A 235 13.75 7.42 -26.97
N ARG A 236 12.70 6.82 -27.55
CA ARG A 236 11.30 7.13 -27.23
C ARG A 236 10.94 6.85 -25.77
N GLU A 237 11.47 5.77 -25.19
CA GLU A 237 11.21 5.36 -23.81
C GLU A 237 11.92 6.29 -22.83
N ARG A 238 13.17 6.67 -23.15
CA ARG A 238 13.94 7.65 -22.39
C ARG A 238 13.28 9.02 -22.40
N GLU A 239 12.81 9.49 -23.55
CA GLU A 239 12.06 10.75 -23.67
C GLU A 239 10.73 10.69 -22.90
N LEU A 240 10.02 9.56 -22.99
CA LEU A 240 8.78 9.34 -22.24
C LEU A 240 9.02 9.41 -20.72
N PHE A 241 10.09 8.77 -20.24
CA PHE A 241 10.51 8.80 -18.84
C PHE A 241 10.90 10.20 -18.39
N GLN A 242 11.85 10.84 -19.09
CA GLN A 242 12.36 12.16 -18.73
C GLN A 242 11.28 13.24 -18.76
N ARG A 243 10.27 13.12 -19.63
CA ARG A 243 9.15 14.08 -19.69
C ARG A 243 8.30 14.10 -18.42
N HIS A 244 8.20 13.00 -17.70
CA HIS A 244 7.31 12.88 -16.52
C HIS A 244 8.08 12.78 -15.21
N ILE A 245 9.27 12.20 -15.25
CA ILE A 245 10.15 11.93 -14.12
C ILE A 245 11.43 12.73 -14.38
N TYR A 246 11.46 13.98 -13.92
CA TYR A 246 12.54 14.95 -14.21
C TYR A 246 13.32 15.33 -12.95
N TRP A 247 14.34 14.53 -12.64
CA TRP A 247 15.31 14.81 -11.58
C TRP A 247 16.56 13.94 -11.77
#